data_AF-A0AAV0X6Q3-F1
#
_entry.id   AF-A0AAV0X6Q3-F1
#
_cell.length_a   1.000
_cell.length_b   1.000
_cell.length_c   1.000
_cell.angle_alpha   90.00
_cell.angle_beta   90.00
_cell.angle_gamma   90.00
#
_symmetry.space_group_name_H-M   'P 1'
#
loop_
_entity.id
_entity.type
_entity.pdbx_description
1 polymer ?
#
loop_
_entity_poly.entity_id
_entity_poly.type
_entity_poly.pdbx_seq_one_letter_code
_entity_poly.pdbx_strand_id
1 'polypeptide(L)'
;MFIVAMPHRANLVAVINPDKGMLFDIRTKKFLKSVPKWGGFCTKDGKYGLYAPTRGGLELLELKKGSSVKTFIPRVAEGVFTVICMFNKTDEYVLYYHSGKKTLRVFRLTDAKMLANYRVPAELSAIETTEDGRAVVIATVDGCLTVLAIADPNKNSFLSALPSRDETWKKKMDKQRTAKLFKAAAAITKFCVSVSEPNLKEEVGSSINNSQLHTSKILSKG
;
A
#
# COMPACT_ATOMS: atom_id res chain seq x y z
N MET A 1 -10.46 -24.84 -11.22
CA MET A 1 -11.85 -24.35 -11.21
C MET A 1 -12.08 -23.67 -9.87
N PHE A 2 -12.64 -22.47 -9.84
CA PHE A 2 -12.95 -21.74 -8.60
C PHE A 2 -14.23 -20.91 -8.77
N ILE A 3 -14.82 -20.48 -7.67
CA ILE A 3 -16.08 -19.71 -7.66
C ILE A 3 -15.76 -18.27 -7.28
N VAL A 4 -16.36 -17.31 -8.00
CA VAL A 4 -16.23 -15.87 -7.76
C VAL A 4 -17.62 -15.27 -7.56
N ALA A 5 -17.77 -14.43 -6.53
CA ALA A 5 -18.99 -13.65 -6.34
C ALA A 5 -19.01 -12.43 -7.26
N MET A 6 -20.15 -12.15 -7.90
CA MET A 6 -20.28 -10.97 -8.76
C MET A 6 -20.49 -9.70 -7.91
N PRO A 7 -19.66 -8.66 -8.09
CA PRO A 7 -19.70 -7.47 -7.24
C PRO A 7 -21.00 -6.67 -7.39
N HIS A 8 -21.62 -6.68 -8.57
CA HIS A 8 -22.81 -5.87 -8.86
C HIS A 8 -24.12 -6.47 -8.29
N ARG A 9 -24.17 -7.79 -8.02
CA ARG A 9 -25.38 -8.51 -7.59
C ARG A 9 -25.00 -9.72 -6.75
N ALA A 10 -25.34 -9.67 -5.46
CA ALA A 10 -25.04 -10.73 -4.50
C ALA A 10 -25.62 -12.11 -4.84
N ASN A 11 -26.72 -12.18 -5.59
CA ASN A 11 -27.32 -13.48 -5.98
C ASN A 11 -26.56 -14.16 -7.15
N LEU A 12 -25.68 -13.43 -7.84
CA LEU A 12 -24.94 -13.96 -8.98
C LEU A 12 -23.55 -14.43 -8.58
N VAL A 13 -23.20 -15.63 -9.04
CA VAL A 13 -21.86 -16.19 -8.92
C VAL A 13 -21.35 -16.65 -10.27
N ALA A 14 -20.05 -16.58 -10.43
CA ALA A 14 -19.34 -17.08 -11.58
C ALA A 14 -18.50 -18.29 -11.21
N VAL A 15 -18.64 -19.35 -11.98
CA VAL A 15 -17.79 -20.54 -11.91
C VAL A 15 -16.73 -20.41 -12.99
N ILE A 16 -15.47 -20.26 -12.57
CA ILE A 16 -14.36 -19.99 -13.47
C ILE A 16 -13.62 -21.29 -13.79
N ASN A 17 -13.66 -21.66 -15.06
CA ASN A 17 -12.86 -22.71 -15.64
C ASN A 17 -11.70 -22.11 -16.44
N PRO A 18 -10.64 -22.89 -16.75
CA PRO A 18 -9.51 -22.40 -17.52
C PRO A 18 -9.89 -21.72 -18.85
N ASP A 19 -10.93 -22.23 -19.51
CA ASP A 19 -11.32 -21.76 -20.85
C ASP A 19 -12.48 -20.77 -20.87
N LYS A 20 -13.33 -20.79 -19.84
CA LYS A 20 -14.59 -20.01 -19.80
C LYS A 20 -15.09 -19.81 -18.37
N GLY A 21 -15.70 -18.66 -18.12
CA GLY A 21 -16.47 -18.41 -16.90
C GLY A 21 -17.96 -18.64 -17.15
N MET A 22 -18.64 -19.31 -16.22
CA MET A 22 -20.08 -19.59 -16.29
C MET A 22 -20.81 -18.81 -15.19
N LEU A 23 -21.81 -18.01 -15.57
CA LEU A 23 -22.63 -17.22 -14.65
C LEU A 23 -23.87 -18.00 -14.23
N PHE A 24 -24.09 -18.04 -12.92
CA PHE A 24 -25.23 -18.68 -12.27
C PHE A 24 -25.93 -17.69 -11.34
N ASP A 25 -27.25 -17.78 -11.29
CA ASP A 25 -28.07 -17.10 -10.28
C ASP A 25 -28.46 -18.11 -9.22
N ILE A 26 -27.97 -17.90 -8.01
CA ILE A 26 -28.18 -18.79 -6.86
C ILE A 26 -29.65 -18.76 -6.44
N ARG A 27 -30.32 -17.61 -6.57
CA ARG A 27 -31.71 -17.46 -6.13
C ARG A 27 -32.64 -18.30 -7.00
N THR A 28 -32.44 -18.22 -8.32
CA THR A 28 -33.27 -18.97 -9.28
C THR A 28 -32.71 -20.36 -9.59
N LYS A 29 -31.49 -20.66 -9.13
CA LYS A 29 -30.72 -21.89 -9.44
C LYS A 29 -30.56 -22.12 -10.95
N LYS A 30 -30.52 -21.04 -11.74
CA LYS A 30 -30.43 -21.11 -13.20
C LYS A 30 -29.05 -20.74 -13.69
N PHE A 31 -28.62 -21.44 -14.74
CA PHE A 31 -27.51 -21.02 -15.57
C PHE A 31 -27.95 -19.82 -16.42
N LEU A 32 -27.17 -18.74 -16.40
CA LEU A 32 -27.45 -17.55 -17.20
C LEU A 32 -26.72 -17.63 -18.52
N LYS A 33 -25.39 -17.78 -18.46
CA LYS A 33 -24.55 -17.78 -19.65
C LYS A 33 -23.12 -18.24 -19.39
N SER A 34 -22.42 -18.52 -20.48
CA SER A 34 -20.98 -18.77 -20.50
C SER A 34 -20.26 -17.62 -21.21
N VAL A 35 -19.13 -17.19 -20.65
CA VAL A 35 -18.24 -16.18 -21.22
C VAL A 35 -16.89 -16.82 -21.49
N PRO A 36 -16.48 -16.99 -22.77
CA PRO A 36 -15.20 -17.59 -23.10
C PRO A 36 -14.05 -16.67 -22.64
N LYS A 37 -12.90 -17.27 -22.33
CA LYS A 37 -11.66 -16.57 -21.96
C LYS A 37 -11.78 -15.69 -20.71
N TRP A 38 -12.82 -15.80 -19.89
CA TRP A 38 -12.92 -14.96 -18.71
C TRP A 38 -12.21 -15.58 -17.51
N GLY A 39 -11.21 -14.88 -16.96
CA GLY A 39 -10.36 -15.33 -15.86
C GLY A 39 -10.90 -15.07 -14.45
N GLY A 40 -12.15 -14.63 -14.31
CA GLY A 40 -12.81 -14.41 -13.00
C GLY A 40 -12.72 -13.00 -12.43
N PHE A 41 -11.75 -12.20 -12.85
CA PHE A 41 -11.68 -10.79 -12.44
C PHE A 41 -12.71 -9.97 -13.24
N CYS A 42 -13.47 -9.13 -12.54
CA CYS A 42 -14.46 -8.23 -13.13
C CYS A 42 -14.46 -6.87 -12.43
N THR A 43 -14.92 -5.85 -13.15
CA THR A 43 -15.14 -4.50 -12.63
C THR A 43 -16.29 -4.50 -11.61
N LYS A 44 -16.39 -3.47 -10.76
CA LYS A 44 -17.45 -3.32 -9.76
C LYS A 44 -18.85 -3.33 -10.36
N ASP A 45 -19.00 -2.75 -11.57
CA ASP A 45 -20.25 -2.78 -12.34
C ASP A 45 -20.53 -4.14 -13.01
N GLY A 46 -19.58 -5.08 -12.96
CA GLY A 46 -19.58 -6.40 -13.59
C GLY A 46 -19.83 -6.39 -15.10
N LYS A 47 -19.55 -5.27 -15.78
CA LYS A 47 -19.67 -5.14 -17.24
C LYS A 47 -18.44 -5.69 -17.95
N TYR A 48 -17.26 -5.49 -17.36
CA TYR A 48 -15.99 -5.88 -17.94
C TYR A 48 -15.29 -6.95 -17.11
N GLY A 49 -14.48 -7.75 -17.78
CA GLY A 49 -13.61 -8.74 -17.15
C GLY A 49 -12.23 -8.79 -17.78
N LEU A 50 -11.31 -9.49 -17.14
CA LEU A 50 -9.95 -9.66 -17.65
C LEU A 50 -9.72 -11.07 -18.17
N TYR A 51 -8.91 -11.15 -19.22
CA TYR A 51 -8.30 -12.38 -19.69
C TYR A 51 -6.79 -12.23 -19.71
N ALA A 52 -6.11 -13.09 -18.96
CA ALA A 52 -4.66 -13.15 -18.91
C ALA A 52 -4.22 -14.63 -18.98
N PRO A 53 -3.97 -15.18 -20.16
CA PRO A 53 -3.51 -16.56 -20.29
C PRO A 53 -2.07 -16.70 -19.79
N THR A 54 -1.74 -17.89 -19.29
CA THR A 54 -0.38 -18.23 -18.82
C THR A 54 0.69 -18.13 -19.90
N ARG A 55 0.29 -18.22 -21.18
CA ARG A 55 1.18 -18.08 -22.35
C ARG A 55 1.47 -16.64 -22.77
N GLY A 56 0.92 -15.65 -22.06
CA GLY A 56 1.13 -14.25 -22.32
C GLY A 56 -0.03 -13.59 -23.07
N GLY A 57 -0.20 -12.30 -22.77
CA GLY A 57 -1.29 -11.47 -23.26
C GLY A 57 -2.19 -10.97 -22.13
N LEU A 58 -2.87 -9.86 -22.39
CA LEU A 58 -3.83 -9.26 -21.47
C LEU A 58 -4.90 -8.54 -22.27
N GLU A 59 -6.15 -8.98 -22.12
CA GLU A 59 -7.30 -8.45 -22.85
C GLU A 59 -8.41 -8.06 -21.89
N LEU A 60 -9.11 -6.96 -22.22
CA LEU A 60 -10.36 -6.55 -21.59
C LEU A 60 -11.52 -7.22 -22.33
N LEU A 61 -12.37 -7.95 -21.61
CA LEU A 61 -13.56 -8.59 -22.14
C LEU A 61 -14.82 -7.83 -21.73
N GLU A 62 -15.79 -7.70 -22.64
CA GLU A 62 -17.16 -7.31 -22.29
C GLU A 62 -17.94 -8.55 -21.86
N LEU A 63 -18.37 -8.65 -20.60
CA LEU A 63 -19.03 -9.84 -20.07
C LEU A 63 -20.44 -10.05 -20.65
N LYS A 64 -21.09 -8.98 -21.13
CA LYS A 64 -22.40 -9.06 -21.80
C LYS A 64 -22.33 -9.76 -23.15
N LYS A 65 -21.29 -9.54 -23.95
CA LYS A 65 -21.13 -10.13 -25.29
C LYS A 65 -20.12 -11.28 -25.32
N GLY A 66 -19.15 -11.29 -24.42
CA GLY A 66 -18.01 -12.20 -24.43
C GLY A 66 -16.93 -11.85 -25.45
N SER A 67 -16.96 -10.63 -26.00
CA SER A 67 -15.99 -10.13 -26.96
C SER A 67 -14.87 -9.35 -26.28
N SER A 68 -13.66 -9.41 -26.85
CA SER A 68 -12.54 -8.55 -26.44
C SER A 68 -12.81 -7.11 -26.90
N VAL A 69 -12.70 -6.17 -25.97
CA VAL A 69 -12.90 -4.73 -26.18
C VAL A 69 -11.58 -4.03 -26.42
N LYS A 70 -10.55 -4.38 -25.63
CA LYS A 70 -9.21 -3.81 -25.70
C LYS A 70 -8.16 -4.87 -25.43
N THR A 71 -6.99 -4.68 -26.02
CA THR A 71 -5.81 -5.51 -25.79
C THR A 71 -4.73 -4.64 -25.16
N PHE A 72 -4.34 -4.96 -23.93
CA PHE A 72 -3.30 -4.25 -23.20
C PHE A 72 -1.92 -4.81 -23.53
N ILE A 73 -1.82 -6.13 -23.62
CA ILE A 73 -0.61 -6.85 -24.02
C ILE A 73 -1.01 -7.81 -25.13
N PRO A 74 -0.40 -7.71 -26.32
CA PRO A 74 -0.66 -8.67 -27.39
C PRO A 74 -0.18 -10.06 -26.99
N ARG A 75 -0.79 -11.09 -27.58
CA ARG A 75 -0.36 -12.47 -27.33
C ARG A 75 0.98 -12.70 -28.01
N VAL A 76 2.02 -12.81 -27.20
CA VAL A 76 3.37 -13.20 -27.62
C VAL A 76 3.72 -14.43 -26.80
N ALA A 77 4.39 -15.41 -27.43
CA ALA A 77 4.83 -16.61 -26.74
C ALA A 77 5.91 -16.26 -25.70
N GLU A 78 5.48 -15.97 -24.46
CA GLU A 78 6.38 -15.60 -23.36
C GLU A 78 6.82 -16.80 -22.51
N GLY A 79 6.30 -18.01 -22.77
CA GLY A 79 6.52 -19.21 -21.93
C GLY A 79 5.28 -19.55 -21.09
N VAL A 80 5.37 -20.49 -20.15
CA VAL A 80 4.29 -20.77 -19.18
C VAL A 80 4.74 -20.24 -17.82
N PHE A 81 4.18 -19.10 -17.43
CA PHE A 81 4.53 -18.44 -16.18
C PHE A 81 3.28 -18.12 -15.36
N THR A 82 3.44 -18.02 -14.04
CA THR A 82 2.40 -17.52 -13.15
C THR A 82 2.13 -16.05 -13.47
N VAL A 83 0.87 -15.73 -13.72
CA VAL A 83 0.39 -14.38 -14.01
C VAL A 83 -0.68 -14.01 -13.00
N ILE A 84 -0.57 -12.82 -12.43
CA ILE A 84 -1.61 -12.24 -11.57
C ILE A 84 -2.14 -11.01 -12.29
N CYS A 85 -3.44 -10.94 -12.51
CA CYS A 85 -4.10 -9.78 -13.08
C CYS A 85 -5.29 -9.36 -12.22
N MET A 86 -5.52 -8.05 -12.11
CA MET A 86 -6.66 -7.53 -11.38
C MET A 86 -6.98 -6.10 -11.81
N PHE A 87 -8.20 -5.67 -11.57
CA PHE A 87 -8.53 -4.25 -11.55
C PHE A 87 -8.06 -3.64 -10.23
N ASN A 88 -7.68 -2.38 -10.26
CA ASN A 88 -7.52 -1.62 -9.02
C ASN A 88 -8.89 -1.37 -8.38
N LYS A 89 -8.90 -0.91 -7.13
CA LYS A 89 -10.14 -0.70 -6.39
C LYS A 89 -11.11 0.30 -7.04
N THR A 90 -10.64 1.23 -7.87
CA THR A 90 -11.49 2.22 -8.56
C THR A 90 -11.86 1.84 -10.00
N ASP A 91 -11.45 0.66 -10.48
CA ASP A 91 -11.60 0.22 -11.88
C ASP A 91 -10.98 1.18 -12.92
N GLU A 92 -10.02 2.02 -12.53
CA GLU A 92 -9.33 2.97 -13.43
C GLU A 92 -8.06 2.38 -14.04
N TYR A 93 -7.45 1.42 -13.34
CA TYR A 93 -6.20 0.79 -13.70
C TYR A 93 -6.31 -0.73 -13.70
N VAL A 94 -5.52 -1.37 -14.57
CA VAL A 94 -5.34 -2.81 -14.61
C VAL A 94 -3.90 -3.13 -14.22
N LEU A 95 -3.75 -4.02 -13.25
CA LEU A 95 -2.47 -4.53 -12.79
C LEU A 95 -2.18 -5.87 -13.45
N TYR A 96 -0.95 -6.06 -13.91
CA TYR A 96 -0.48 -7.29 -14.52
C TYR A 96 0.91 -7.64 -14.00
N TYR A 97 0.99 -8.71 -13.24
CA TYR A 97 2.25 -9.27 -12.77
C TYR A 97 2.63 -10.50 -13.59
N HIS A 98 3.89 -10.57 -13.98
CA HIS A 98 4.46 -11.72 -14.67
C HIS A 98 5.65 -12.27 -13.86
N SER A 99 5.52 -13.49 -13.33
CA SER A 99 6.54 -14.14 -12.49
C SER A 99 7.89 -14.32 -13.19
N GLY A 100 7.93 -14.82 -14.42
CA GLY A 100 9.19 -15.03 -15.16
C GLY A 100 10.04 -13.77 -15.34
N LYS A 101 9.42 -12.62 -15.62
CA LYS A 101 10.11 -11.31 -15.73
C LYS A 101 10.23 -10.58 -14.39
N LYS A 102 9.52 -11.05 -13.36
CA LYS A 102 9.30 -10.35 -12.07
C LYS A 102 8.88 -8.90 -12.27
N THR A 103 7.99 -8.63 -13.24
CA THR A 103 7.53 -7.28 -13.55
C THR A 103 6.07 -7.09 -13.21
N LEU A 104 5.75 -6.03 -12.47
CA LEU A 104 4.42 -5.49 -12.28
C LEU A 104 4.20 -4.35 -13.29
N ARG A 105 3.27 -4.55 -14.21
CA ARG A 105 2.85 -3.55 -15.20
C ARG A 105 1.50 -2.98 -14.81
N VAL A 106 1.36 -1.67 -15.00
CA VAL A 106 0.12 -0.94 -14.74
C VAL A 106 -0.37 -0.34 -16.05
N PHE A 107 -1.61 -0.61 -16.39
CA PHE A 107 -2.27 -0.08 -17.58
C PHE A 107 -3.44 0.80 -17.18
N ARG A 108 -3.65 1.90 -17.89
CA ARG A 108 -4.86 2.70 -17.75
C ARG A 108 -6.01 2.03 -18.51
N LEU A 109 -7.17 1.88 -17.86
CA LEU A 109 -8.32 1.19 -18.47
C LEU A 109 -8.91 1.95 -19.68
N THR A 110 -8.85 3.28 -19.65
CA THR A 110 -9.49 4.16 -20.65
C THR A 110 -8.83 4.10 -22.02
N ASP A 111 -7.52 3.98 -22.11
CA ASP A 111 -6.77 3.97 -23.39
C ASP A 111 -5.89 2.72 -23.57
N ALA A 112 -5.89 1.79 -22.60
CA ALA A 112 -5.02 0.61 -22.58
C ALA A 112 -3.51 0.93 -22.63
N LYS A 113 -3.11 2.16 -22.29
CA LYS A 113 -1.70 2.56 -22.28
C LYS A 113 -1.01 2.06 -21.02
N MET A 114 0.18 1.49 -21.18
CA MET A 114 1.06 1.15 -20.06
C MET A 114 1.59 2.44 -19.41
N LEU A 115 1.32 2.61 -18.12
CA LEU A 115 1.80 3.74 -17.33
C LEU A 115 3.14 3.44 -16.67
N ALA A 116 3.30 2.22 -16.17
CA ALA A 116 4.47 1.82 -15.42
C ALA A 116 4.84 0.35 -15.70
N ASN A 117 6.13 0.07 -15.62
CA ASN A 117 6.70 -1.27 -15.65
C ASN A 117 7.75 -1.36 -14.53
N TYR A 118 7.32 -1.86 -13.38
CA TYR A 118 8.14 -1.95 -12.18
C TYR A 118 8.69 -3.37 -12.02
N ARG A 119 10.01 -3.50 -11.83
CA ARG A 119 10.64 -4.80 -11.54
C ARG A 119 10.64 -5.04 -10.03
N VAL A 120 9.97 -6.10 -9.62
CA VAL A 120 9.87 -6.55 -8.22
C VAL A 120 11.16 -7.30 -7.85
N PRO A 121 11.72 -7.11 -6.64
CA PRO A 121 12.95 -7.79 -6.21
C PRO A 121 12.80 -9.31 -6.15
N ALA A 122 11.64 -9.81 -5.74
CA ALA A 122 11.32 -11.23 -5.65
C ALA A 122 9.91 -11.55 -6.14
N GLU A 123 9.52 -12.82 -6.05
CA GLU A 123 8.19 -13.25 -6.46
C GLU A 123 7.13 -12.64 -5.55
N LEU A 124 6.00 -12.21 -6.14
CA LEU A 124 4.89 -11.65 -5.37
C LEU A 124 4.13 -12.77 -4.68
N SER A 125 3.96 -12.64 -3.37
CA SER A 125 3.08 -13.49 -2.57
C SER A 125 1.66 -12.91 -2.52
N ALA A 126 1.54 -11.57 -2.47
CA ALA A 126 0.27 -10.87 -2.51
C ALA A 126 0.40 -9.51 -3.19
N ILE A 127 -0.71 -9.06 -3.78
CA ILE A 127 -0.85 -7.73 -4.38
C ILE A 127 -2.25 -7.22 -4.06
N GLU A 128 -2.35 -5.97 -3.62
CA GLU A 128 -3.63 -5.31 -3.36
C GLU A 128 -3.51 -3.82 -3.67
N THR A 129 -4.63 -3.14 -3.87
CA THR A 129 -4.65 -1.69 -4.12
C THR A 129 -5.34 -0.96 -2.99
N THR A 130 -4.92 0.27 -2.72
CA THR A 130 -5.57 1.15 -1.74
C THR A 130 -7.02 1.46 -2.15
N GLU A 131 -7.88 1.78 -1.19
CA GLU A 131 -9.30 2.03 -1.46
C GLU A 131 -9.54 3.21 -2.40
N ASP A 132 -8.67 4.22 -2.32
CA ASP A 132 -8.66 5.37 -3.22
C ASP A 132 -8.10 5.05 -4.63
N GLY A 133 -7.57 3.85 -4.84
CA GLY A 133 -7.02 3.36 -6.10
C GLY A 133 -5.71 4.03 -6.52
N ARG A 134 -5.07 4.80 -5.63
CA ARG A 134 -3.89 5.63 -5.95
C ARG A 134 -2.56 4.94 -5.69
N ALA A 135 -2.55 3.87 -4.90
CA ALA A 135 -1.35 3.11 -4.61
C ALA A 135 -1.60 1.60 -4.69
N VAL A 136 -0.52 0.88 -4.94
CA VAL A 136 -0.47 -0.58 -4.97
C VAL A 136 0.43 -1.03 -3.83
N VAL A 137 -0.07 -1.97 -3.03
CA VAL A 137 0.67 -2.63 -1.97
C VAL A 137 1.09 -4.00 -2.51
N ILE A 138 2.38 -4.28 -2.45
CA ILE A 138 2.95 -5.55 -2.88
C ILE A 138 3.68 -6.21 -1.71
N ALA A 139 3.45 -7.50 -1.54
CA ALA A 139 4.20 -8.35 -0.63
C ALA A 139 5.00 -9.37 -1.45
N THR A 140 6.28 -9.54 -1.10
CA THR A 140 7.15 -10.54 -1.72
C THR A 140 7.38 -11.73 -0.79
N VAL A 141 7.82 -12.84 -1.37
CA VAL A 141 8.19 -14.06 -0.63
C VAL A 141 9.33 -13.85 0.38
N ASP A 142 10.16 -12.83 0.19
CA ASP A 142 11.26 -12.50 1.11
C ASP A 142 10.80 -11.80 2.40
N GLY A 143 9.49 -11.58 2.58
CA GLY A 143 8.93 -10.86 3.72
C GLY A 143 8.96 -9.33 3.58
N CYS A 144 9.31 -8.81 2.41
CA CYS A 144 9.29 -7.37 2.14
C CYS A 144 7.88 -6.91 1.74
N LEU A 145 7.45 -5.79 2.33
CA LEU A 145 6.23 -5.08 1.96
C LEU A 145 6.60 -3.72 1.35
N THR A 146 6.12 -3.46 0.13
CA THR A 146 6.39 -2.20 -0.57
C THR A 146 5.08 -1.55 -1.00
N VAL A 147 4.97 -0.24 -0.79
CA VAL A 147 3.83 0.58 -1.25
C VAL A 147 4.29 1.46 -2.39
N LEU A 148 3.62 1.35 -3.54
CA LEU A 148 3.94 2.07 -4.77
C LEU A 148 2.79 3.00 -5.13
N ALA A 149 3.04 4.31 -5.20
CA ALA A 149 2.07 5.26 -5.70
C ALA A 149 1.98 5.17 -7.24
N ILE A 150 0.77 5.14 -7.78
CA ILE A 150 0.52 5.16 -9.22
C ILE A 150 0.68 6.60 -9.70
N ALA A 151 1.69 6.84 -10.55
CA ALA A 151 1.92 8.13 -11.16
C ALA A 151 1.27 8.19 -12.55
N ASP A 152 0.04 8.69 -12.62
CA ASP A 152 -0.67 8.91 -13.87
C ASP A 152 -0.44 10.36 -14.38
N PRO A 153 0.18 10.58 -15.55
CA PRO A 153 0.43 11.90 -16.11
C PRO A 153 -0.83 12.76 -16.29
N ASN A 154 -1.99 12.12 -16.48
CA ASN A 154 -3.27 12.81 -16.66
C ASN A 154 -3.92 13.20 -15.32
N LYS A 155 -3.40 12.69 -14.19
CA LYS A 155 -3.94 12.90 -12.84
C LYS A 155 -2.82 13.23 -11.83
N ASN A 156 -2.04 14.26 -12.13
CA ASN A 156 -0.89 14.66 -11.31
C ASN A 156 -1.23 15.30 -9.95
N SER A 157 -2.49 15.71 -9.72
CA SER A 157 -2.90 16.47 -8.54
C SER A 157 -2.64 15.75 -7.21
N PHE A 158 -2.75 14.42 -7.19
CA PHE A 158 -2.45 13.62 -6.00
C PHE A 158 -0.96 13.63 -5.66
N LEU A 159 -0.09 13.46 -6.66
CA LEU A 159 1.35 13.39 -6.43
C LEU A 159 1.88 14.72 -5.91
N SER A 160 1.35 15.85 -6.40
CA SER A 160 1.69 17.18 -5.89
C SER A 160 1.24 17.39 -4.44
N ALA A 161 0.17 16.74 -4.01
CA ALA A 161 -0.35 16.83 -2.64
C ALA A 161 0.38 15.91 -1.64
N LEU A 162 1.36 15.11 -2.07
CA LEU A 162 2.10 14.24 -1.16
C LEU A 162 2.92 15.07 -0.16
N PRO A 163 2.93 14.71 1.14
CA PRO A 163 3.69 15.45 2.16
C PRO A 163 5.19 15.56 1.87
N SER A 164 5.74 14.61 1.12
CA SER A 164 7.14 14.63 0.67
C SER A 164 7.46 15.74 -0.33
N ARG A 165 6.44 16.33 -0.97
CA ARG A 165 6.57 17.45 -1.92
C ARG A 165 6.20 18.81 -1.32
N ASP A 166 5.64 18.83 -0.11
CA ASP A 166 5.32 20.07 0.61
C ASP A 166 6.54 20.64 1.34
N GLU A 167 6.98 21.82 0.93
CA GLU A 167 8.12 22.51 1.54
C GLU A 167 7.87 22.92 3.00
N THR A 168 6.63 23.26 3.34
CA THR A 168 6.26 23.63 4.71
C THR A 168 6.36 22.43 5.63
N TRP A 169 5.93 21.26 5.14
CA TRP A 169 6.07 19.98 5.83
C TRP A 169 7.53 19.60 6.05
N LYS A 170 8.39 19.76 5.02
CA LYS A 170 9.85 19.52 5.16
C LYS A 170 10.47 20.38 6.25
N LYS A 171 10.22 21.70 6.23
CA LYS A 171 10.73 22.63 7.26
C LYS A 171 10.27 22.25 8.67
N LYS A 172 9.01 21.83 8.81
CA LYS A 172 8.45 21.35 10.09
C LYS A 172 9.15 20.07 10.57
N MET A 173 9.35 19.10 9.68
CA MET A 173 10.01 17.83 9.98
C MET A 173 11.48 18.02 10.35
N ASP A 174 12.20 18.90 9.65
CA ASP A 174 13.61 19.20 9.95
C ASP A 174 13.74 19.84 11.34
N LYS A 175 12.87 20.81 11.68
CA LYS A 175 12.84 21.40 13.03
C LYS A 175 12.63 20.35 14.12
N GLN A 176 11.70 19.41 13.89
CA GLN A 176 11.46 18.31 14.83
C GLN A 176 12.63 17.34 14.92
N ARG A 177 13.28 17.02 13.79
CA ARG A 177 14.45 16.14 13.73
C ARG A 177 15.61 16.74 14.51
N THR A 178 15.94 18.02 14.28
CA THR A 178 17.01 18.72 15.00
C THR A 178 16.74 18.77 16.50
N ALA A 179 15.49 19.04 16.91
CA ALA A 179 15.12 19.02 18.33
C ALA A 179 15.26 17.63 18.97
N LYS A 180 14.88 16.55 18.26
CA LYS A 180 15.07 15.17 18.74
C LYS A 180 16.54 14.80 18.84
N LEU A 181 17.34 15.15 17.83
CA LEU A 181 18.79 14.92 17.85
C LEU A 181 19.47 15.67 18.99
N PHE A 182 19.07 16.93 19.24
CA PHE A 182 19.59 17.71 20.36
C PHE A 182 19.23 17.09 21.72
N LYS A 183 17.98 16.65 21.90
CA LYS A 183 17.56 15.94 23.12
C LYS A 183 18.31 14.62 23.32
N ALA A 184 18.52 13.85 22.25
CA ALA A 184 19.26 12.60 22.29
C ALA A 184 20.74 12.86 22.66
N ALA A 185 21.38 13.85 22.05
CA ALA A 185 22.75 14.24 22.38
C ALA A 185 22.87 14.67 23.85
N ALA A 186 21.96 15.52 24.34
CA ALA A 186 21.96 15.94 25.74
C ALA A 186 21.75 14.76 26.71
N ALA A 187 20.90 13.78 26.35
CA ALA A 187 20.72 12.57 27.14
C ALA A 187 21.99 11.71 27.18
N ILE A 188 22.67 11.54 26.04
CA ILE A 188 23.94 10.83 25.95
C ILE A 188 25.01 11.55 26.79
N THR A 189 25.11 12.88 26.70
CA THR A 189 26.06 13.65 27.51
C THR A 189 25.78 13.50 29.00
N LYS A 190 24.52 13.61 29.44
CA LYS A 190 24.15 13.39 30.85
C LYS A 190 24.53 11.99 31.32
N PHE A 191 24.28 10.97 30.49
CA PHE A 191 24.69 9.60 30.79
C PHE A 191 26.21 9.49 30.91
N CYS A 192 26.97 10.00 29.94
CA CYS A 192 28.44 9.98 29.99
C CYS A 192 29.00 10.70 31.21
N VAL A 193 28.42 11.84 31.62
CA VAL A 193 28.80 12.56 32.84
C VAL A 193 28.51 11.71 34.09
N SER A 194 27.31 11.13 34.19
CA SER A 194 26.97 10.26 35.33
C SER A 194 27.82 8.98 35.43
N VAL A 195 28.32 8.48 34.30
CA VAL A 195 29.22 7.33 34.24
C VAL A 195 30.66 7.74 34.58
N SER A 196 31.06 8.97 34.24
CA SER A 196 32.41 9.48 34.51
C SER A 196 32.59 9.95 35.95
N GLU A 197 31.52 10.36 36.63
CA GLU A 197 31.53 10.78 38.05
C GLU A 197 30.62 9.87 38.91
N PRO A 198 31.04 8.64 39.25
CA PRO A 198 30.22 7.74 40.07
C PRO A 198 30.07 8.16 41.55
N ASN A 199 30.88 9.09 42.08
CA ASN A 199 31.02 9.34 43.53
C ASN A 199 30.82 10.82 43.96
N LEU A 200 29.64 11.39 43.73
CA LEU A 200 29.23 12.68 44.37
C LEU A 200 27.77 12.65 44.86
N LYS A 201 27.30 11.50 45.38
CA LYS A 201 25.97 11.36 45.99
C LYS A 201 25.99 10.70 47.38
N GLU A 202 27.01 11.00 48.18
CA GLU A 202 26.96 10.86 49.64
C GLU A 202 27.55 12.15 50.22
N GLU A 203 26.73 13.20 50.36
CA GLU A 203 26.94 14.33 51.30
C GLU A 203 25.93 15.48 51.05
N VAL A 204 24.62 15.19 51.02
CA VAL A 204 23.60 16.21 51.31
C VAL A 204 22.45 15.53 52.05
N GLY A 205 22.76 15.01 53.25
CA GLY A 205 21.82 14.23 54.04
C GLY A 205 22.10 14.25 55.54
N SER A 206 22.70 15.32 56.07
CA SER A 206 22.87 15.45 57.53
C SER A 206 23.28 16.87 57.95
N SER A 207 22.36 17.84 57.88
CA SER A 207 22.47 19.07 58.69
C SER A 207 21.17 19.88 58.67
N ILE A 208 20.06 19.23 59.04
CA ILE A 208 18.86 19.92 59.52
C ILE A 208 18.43 19.21 60.80
N ASN A 209 18.93 19.68 61.96
CA ASN A 209 18.14 20.00 63.16
C ASN A 209 19.00 20.23 64.40
N ASN A 210 18.62 21.28 65.14
CA ASN A 210 18.86 21.57 66.55
C ASN A 210 20.14 22.33 66.97
N SER A 211 20.03 23.65 66.94
CA SER A 211 20.19 24.45 68.16
C SER A 211 19.22 25.64 68.15
N GLN A 212 18.16 25.55 68.97
CA GLN A 212 17.38 26.70 69.41
C GLN A 212 18.20 27.57 70.39
N LEU A 213 17.74 28.82 70.58
CA LEU A 213 17.93 29.74 71.72
C LEU A 213 19.03 30.82 71.64
N HIS A 214 18.54 32.05 71.38
CA HIS A 214 18.98 33.41 71.76
C HIS A 214 18.86 34.31 70.51
N THR A 215 18.09 35.39 70.41
CA THR A 215 17.44 36.28 71.37
C THR A 215 16.30 36.99 70.65
N SER A 216 15.15 37.10 71.29
CA SER A 216 14.12 38.09 70.95
C SER A 216 14.63 39.52 71.22
N LYS A 217 14.00 40.47 70.53
CA LYS A 217 13.71 41.87 70.91
C LYS A 217 14.70 42.99 70.51
N ILE A 218 14.12 43.95 69.76
CA ILE A 218 14.25 45.42 69.89
C ILE A 218 15.49 46.00 69.13
N LEU A 219 15.43 46.99 68.22
CA LEU A 219 14.73 48.27 68.21
C LEU A 219 14.61 48.84 66.77
N SER A 220 13.49 49.52 66.55
CA SER A 220 13.23 50.50 65.49
C SER A 220 14.10 51.77 65.59
N LYS A 221 14.34 52.43 64.45
CA LYS A 221 14.10 53.87 64.14
C LYS A 221 15.23 54.49 63.34
N GLY A 222 14.82 55.27 62.34
CA GLY A 222 15.63 56.16 61.51
C GLY A 222 14.93 56.33 60.18
#